data_AF-A0A6N6MI79-F1
#
_entry.id   AF-A0A6N6MI79-F1
#
_cell.length_a   1.000
_cell.length_b   1.000
_cell.length_c   1.000
_cell.angle_alpha   90.00
_cell.angle_beta   90.00
_cell.angle_gamma   90.00
#
_symmetry.space_group_name_H-M   'P 1'
#
loop_
_entity.id
_entity.type
_entity.pdbx_description
1 polymer ?
#
loop_
_entity_poly.entity_id
_entity_poly.type
_entity_poly.pdbx_seq_one_letter_code
_entity_poly.pdbx_strand_id
1 'polypeptide(L)'
;MKKNAILLITLLIVNFGFSQNKPTITDVEIEIFSSMFKLKCKGNNAMHSYINNLGIFYMAENNNSQYSTYKLESKYSAIMSVSIYNDIPGFRFETTKPNIYDYLIESGTFKETHREGKVLFLVYTIEGEDFLLNKSDYKGTTYYLIDTYCYD
;
A
#
# COMPACT_ATOMS: atom_id res chain seq x y z
N MET A 1 -4.98 -58.83 -39.19
CA MET A 1 -3.82 -58.63 -38.29
C MET A 1 -3.69 -57.15 -37.97
N LYS A 2 -3.37 -56.86 -36.71
CA LYS A 2 -3.23 -55.54 -36.06
C LYS A 2 -2.32 -54.58 -36.85
N LYS A 3 -2.62 -53.28 -36.83
CA LYS A 3 -1.94 -52.30 -35.95
C LYS A 3 -2.44 -50.87 -36.21
N ASN A 4 -2.60 -50.17 -35.09
CA ASN A 4 -3.00 -48.78 -34.92
C ASN A 4 -2.06 -47.79 -35.60
N ALA A 5 -2.60 -46.66 -36.06
CA ALA A 5 -1.88 -45.39 -36.17
C ALA A 5 -2.86 -44.29 -35.76
N ILE A 6 -3.10 -44.13 -34.45
CA ILE A 6 -2.49 -43.09 -33.61
C ILE A 6 -2.33 -41.78 -34.36
N LEU A 7 -3.39 -40.97 -34.20
CA LEU A 7 -3.45 -39.52 -34.25
C LEU A 7 -2.16 -38.88 -33.69
N LEU A 8 -1.41 -38.14 -34.50
CA LEU A 8 -0.36 -37.25 -34.02
C LEU A 8 -0.78 -35.80 -34.29
N ILE A 9 -1.45 -35.22 -33.30
CA ILE A 9 -1.57 -33.77 -33.10
C ILE A 9 -0.23 -33.33 -32.50
N THR A 10 0.58 -32.60 -33.26
CA THR A 10 1.77 -31.88 -32.78
C THR A 10 2.25 -30.96 -33.91
N LEU A 11 2.49 -29.66 -33.79
CA LEU A 11 2.61 -28.75 -32.67
C LEU A 11 1.73 -27.53 -32.96
N LEU A 12 0.72 -27.26 -32.12
CA LEU A 12 0.41 -25.86 -31.84
C LEU A 12 1.60 -25.36 -31.04
N ILE A 13 2.43 -24.54 -31.67
CA ILE A 13 3.40 -23.70 -30.98
C ILE A 13 2.56 -22.82 -30.08
N VAL A 14 2.42 -23.26 -28.83
CA VAL A 14 1.86 -22.44 -27.79
C VAL A 14 2.90 -21.36 -27.59
N ASN A 15 2.69 -20.23 -28.25
CA ASN A 15 3.17 -18.93 -27.79
C ASN A 15 2.50 -18.67 -26.44
N PHE A 16 2.85 -19.48 -25.43
CA PHE A 16 2.97 -18.98 -24.07
C PHE A 16 4.17 -18.05 -24.13
N GLY A 17 3.92 -16.85 -24.65
CA GLY A 17 4.71 -15.71 -24.29
C GLY A 17 4.82 -15.76 -22.78
N PHE A 18 6.05 -15.85 -22.30
CA PHE A 18 6.38 -15.55 -20.93
C PHE A 18 5.86 -14.14 -20.65
N SER A 19 4.59 -14.06 -20.29
CA SER A 19 4.05 -12.93 -19.55
C SER A 19 4.76 -13.05 -18.21
N GLN A 20 5.96 -12.47 -18.14
CA GLN A 20 6.52 -12.09 -16.86
C GLN A 20 5.41 -11.31 -16.18
N ASN A 21 4.76 -11.94 -15.20
CA ASN A 21 3.83 -11.28 -14.31
C ASN A 21 4.62 -10.15 -13.68
N LYS A 22 4.57 -8.97 -14.31
CA LYS A 22 4.99 -7.74 -13.67
C LYS A 22 4.11 -7.68 -12.43
N PRO A 23 4.68 -7.59 -11.22
CA PRO A 23 3.89 -7.51 -10.00
C PRO A 23 2.81 -6.44 -10.23
N THR A 24 1.56 -6.83 -9.98
CA THR A 24 0.48 -5.88 -10.14
C THR A 24 0.70 -4.76 -9.13
N ILE A 25 0.31 -3.53 -9.45
CA ILE A 25 0.56 -2.40 -8.54
C ILE A 25 -0.07 -2.63 -7.15
N THR A 26 -1.10 -3.48 -7.07
CA THR A 26 -1.70 -3.99 -5.85
C THR A 26 -0.73 -4.76 -4.96
N ASP A 27 0.08 -5.66 -5.52
CA ASP A 27 1.08 -6.44 -4.76
C ASP A 27 2.13 -5.52 -4.13
N VAL A 28 2.48 -4.45 -4.86
CA VAL A 28 3.46 -3.44 -4.45
C VAL A 28 2.91 -2.58 -3.30
N GLU A 29 1.64 -2.16 -3.34
CA GLU A 29 1.02 -1.38 -2.25
C GLU A 29 1.03 -2.16 -0.92
N ILE A 30 0.63 -3.43 -0.96
CA ILE A 30 0.57 -4.31 0.22
C ILE A 30 1.96 -4.57 0.78
N GLU A 31 2.94 -4.85 -0.10
CA GLU A 31 4.33 -5.07 0.31
C GLU A 31 4.93 -3.83 0.98
N ILE A 32 4.73 -2.65 0.40
CA ILE A 32 5.22 -1.38 0.94
C ILE A 32 4.58 -1.08 2.28
N PHE A 33 3.25 -1.16 2.37
CA PHE A 33 2.52 -0.94 3.61
C PHE A 33 2.99 -1.90 4.72
N SER A 34 3.06 -3.20 4.41
CA SER A 34 3.46 -4.23 5.38
C SER A 34 4.90 -4.05 5.86
N SER A 35 5.80 -3.64 4.97
CA SER A 35 7.19 -3.35 5.30
C SER A 35 7.32 -2.10 6.16
N MET A 36 6.63 -1.02 5.80
CA MET A 36 6.57 0.22 6.59
C MET A 36 5.99 -0.02 7.98
N PHE A 37 4.93 -0.83 8.10
CA PHE A 37 4.33 -1.19 9.37
C PHE A 37 5.31 -1.89 10.32
N LYS A 38 6.13 -2.83 9.82
CA LYS A 38 7.20 -3.49 10.60
C LYS A 38 8.33 -2.54 11.00
N LEU A 39 8.49 -1.42 10.30
CA LEU A 39 9.52 -0.41 10.56
C LEU A 39 9.02 0.74 11.44
N LYS A 40 7.70 0.92 11.63
CA LYS A 40 7.11 2.09 12.30
C LYS A 40 7.71 2.35 13.69
N CYS A 41 7.93 1.30 14.46
CA CYS A 41 8.52 1.35 15.81
C CYS A 41 10.05 1.36 15.84
N LYS A 42 10.73 1.27 14.69
CA LYS A 42 12.21 1.42 14.59
C LYS A 42 12.64 2.87 14.38
N GLY A 43 11.68 3.79 14.36
CA GLY A 43 11.90 5.23 14.24
C GLY A 43 11.88 5.76 12.80
N ASN A 44 11.72 7.07 12.68
CA ASN A 44 11.52 7.77 11.40
C ASN A 44 12.66 7.51 10.41
N ASN A 45 13.92 7.52 10.88
CA ASN A 45 15.09 7.28 10.04
C ASN A 45 15.04 5.91 9.33
N ALA A 46 14.51 4.87 9.98
CA ALA A 46 14.37 3.55 9.38
C ALA A 46 13.33 3.55 8.24
N MET A 47 12.21 4.23 8.44
CA MET A 47 11.17 4.41 7.43
C MET A 47 11.66 5.25 6.24
N HIS A 48 12.33 6.37 6.50
CA HIS A 48 12.93 7.21 5.45
C HIS A 48 13.92 6.41 4.61
N SER A 49 14.82 5.68 5.27
CA SER A 49 15.81 4.84 4.59
C SER A 49 15.16 3.77 3.72
N TYR A 50 14.11 3.12 4.23
CA TYR A 50 13.35 2.13 3.46
C TYR A 50 12.75 2.74 2.19
N ILE A 51 11.97 3.82 2.32
CA ILE A 51 11.31 4.46 1.16
C ILE A 51 12.33 4.96 0.13
N ASN A 52 13.41 5.59 0.57
CA ASN A 52 14.47 6.07 -0.32
C ASN A 52 15.15 4.91 -1.07
N ASN A 53 15.38 3.77 -0.40
CA ASN A 53 16.00 2.60 -1.01
C ASN A 53 15.13 1.89 -2.06
N LEU A 54 13.80 2.09 -2.03
CA LEU A 54 12.92 1.53 -3.07
C LEU A 54 13.19 2.15 -4.45
N GLY A 55 13.67 3.40 -4.52
CA GLY A 55 14.00 4.07 -5.79
C GLY A 55 12.81 4.33 -6.73
N ILE A 56 11.58 4.20 -6.22
CA ILE A 56 10.32 4.41 -6.97
C ILE A 56 9.49 5.59 -6.46
N PHE A 57 9.96 6.26 -5.41
CA PHE A 57 9.35 7.44 -4.82
C PHE A 57 10.26 8.65 -4.97
N TYR A 58 9.65 9.81 -5.10
CA TYR A 58 10.32 11.10 -4.90
C TYR A 58 9.72 11.79 -3.67
N MET A 59 10.53 12.57 -2.96
CA MET A 59 10.05 13.39 -1.85
C MET A 59 9.35 14.64 -2.41
N ALA A 60 8.08 14.84 -2.08
CA ALA A 60 7.36 16.06 -2.41
C ALA A 60 7.92 17.21 -1.56
N GLU A 61 8.13 18.39 -2.15
CA GLU A 61 8.85 19.50 -1.52
C GLU A 61 8.37 19.82 -0.09
N ASN A 62 9.35 19.96 0.82
CA ASN A 62 9.29 20.08 2.29
C ASN A 62 8.50 21.29 2.82
N ASN A 63 7.18 21.34 2.60
CA ASN A 63 6.35 22.44 3.14
C ASN A 63 5.27 21.99 4.14
N ASN A 64 5.41 20.82 4.76
CA ASN A 64 4.61 20.49 5.93
C ASN A 64 5.50 20.21 7.15
N SER A 65 5.33 21.00 8.21
CA SER A 65 6.05 20.80 9.48
C SER A 65 5.70 19.46 10.13
N GLN A 66 4.55 18.87 9.81
CA GLN A 66 4.06 17.64 10.45
C GLN A 66 4.65 16.35 9.85
N TYR A 67 5.01 16.35 8.56
CA TYR A 67 5.42 15.12 7.89
C TYR A 67 6.29 15.36 6.66
N SER A 68 7.10 14.36 6.35
CA SER A 68 7.82 14.25 5.08
C SER A 68 7.07 13.32 4.14
N THR A 69 6.56 13.83 3.01
CA THR A 69 5.75 13.04 2.07
C THR A 69 6.56 12.54 0.88
N TYR A 70 6.47 11.25 0.63
CA TYR A 70 7.02 10.55 -0.53
C TYR A 70 5.89 10.18 -1.47
N LYS A 71 5.99 10.58 -2.73
CA LYS A 71 5.00 10.28 -3.77
C LYS A 71 5.57 9.28 -4.75
N LEU A 72 4.73 8.33 -5.16
CA LEU A 72 5.10 7.36 -6.17
C LEU A 72 5.39 8.08 -7.50
N GLU A 73 6.44 7.66 -8.19
CA GLU A 73 6.80 8.19 -9.50
C GLU A 73 5.66 8.02 -10.51
N SER A 74 5.41 9.06 -11.32
CA SER A 74 4.25 9.11 -12.24
C SER A 74 4.23 7.97 -13.28
N LYS A 75 5.40 7.42 -13.61
CA LYS A 75 5.55 6.29 -14.55
C LYS A 75 4.82 5.01 -14.09
N TYR A 76 4.48 4.88 -12.81
CA TYR A 76 3.78 3.72 -12.27
C TYR A 76 2.24 3.81 -12.39
N SER A 77 1.68 4.92 -12.90
CA SER A 77 0.24 5.07 -13.19
C SER A 77 -0.73 4.85 -12.01
N ALA A 78 -0.24 4.79 -10.76
CA ALA A 78 -1.04 4.85 -9.54
C ALA A 78 -0.74 6.11 -8.75
N ILE A 79 -1.75 6.61 -8.06
CA ILE A 79 -1.59 7.70 -7.09
C ILE A 79 -1.48 7.06 -5.72
N MET A 80 -0.26 7.04 -5.19
CA MET A 80 0.09 6.58 -3.86
C MET A 80 1.10 7.55 -3.24
N SER A 81 0.97 7.82 -1.95
CA SER A 81 1.98 8.51 -1.16
C SER A 81 2.14 7.92 0.23
N VAL A 82 3.34 8.06 0.78
CA VAL A 82 3.69 7.68 2.14
C VAL A 82 4.21 8.93 2.83
N SER A 83 3.53 9.37 3.89
CA SER A 83 3.97 10.51 4.70
C SER A 83 4.49 10.02 6.04
N ILE A 84 5.77 10.24 6.31
CA ILE A 84 6.40 9.86 7.59
C ILE A 84 6.22 11.04 8.54
N TYR A 85 5.65 10.78 9.72
CA TYR A 85 5.43 11.80 10.74
C TYR A 85 6.76 12.27 11.31
N ASN A 86 6.94 13.59 11.47
CA ASN A 86 8.21 14.13 11.96
C ASN A 86 8.33 13.96 13.49
N ASP A 87 7.22 14.11 14.22
CA ASP A 87 7.22 14.25 15.69
C ASP A 87 6.90 12.96 16.45
N ILE A 88 6.34 11.95 15.78
CA ILE A 88 5.97 10.66 16.35
C ILE A 88 6.38 9.53 15.39
N PRO A 89 6.91 8.39 15.87
CA PRO A 89 7.15 7.24 15.00
C PRO A 89 5.83 6.73 14.42
N GLY A 90 5.71 6.83 13.10
CA GLY A 90 4.52 6.40 12.39
C GLY A 90 4.52 6.89 10.96
N PHE A 91 3.49 6.51 10.22
CA PHE A 91 3.30 7.00 8.86
C PHE A 91 1.83 7.03 8.48
N ARG A 92 1.52 7.88 7.51
CA ARG A 92 0.31 7.88 6.72
C ARG A 92 0.58 7.21 5.40
N PHE A 93 -0.23 6.21 5.05
CA PHE A 93 -0.30 5.67 3.71
C PHE A 93 -1.54 6.24 3.01
N GLU A 94 -1.37 6.81 1.83
CA GLU A 94 -2.47 7.33 1.03
C GLU A 94 -2.45 6.69 -0.35
N THR A 95 -3.59 6.19 -0.81
CA THR A 95 -3.75 5.66 -2.16
C THR A 95 -5.14 5.96 -2.71
N THR A 96 -5.27 5.93 -4.03
CA THR A 96 -6.56 5.97 -4.75
C THR A 96 -7.16 4.59 -4.97
N LYS A 97 -6.47 3.53 -4.53
CA LYS A 97 -6.94 2.15 -4.60
C LYS A 97 -7.46 1.70 -3.23
N PRO A 98 -8.57 0.94 -3.16
CA PRO A 98 -9.12 0.50 -1.88
C PRO A 98 -8.37 -0.69 -1.25
N ASN A 99 -7.45 -1.32 -1.97
CA ASN A 99 -6.86 -2.63 -1.62
C ASN A 99 -6.44 -2.78 -0.16
N ILE A 100 -5.62 -1.85 0.35
CA ILE A 100 -5.14 -1.87 1.75
C ILE A 100 -6.27 -1.60 2.73
N TYR A 101 -7.15 -0.66 2.37
CA TYR A 101 -8.28 -0.27 3.19
C TYR A 101 -9.24 -1.45 3.40
N ASP A 102 -9.57 -2.16 2.33
CA ASP A 102 -10.42 -3.35 2.36
C ASP A 102 -9.74 -4.48 3.15
N TYR A 103 -8.44 -4.72 2.90
CA TYR A 103 -7.65 -5.71 3.65
C TYR A 103 -7.70 -5.48 5.17
N LEU A 104 -7.54 -4.24 5.63
CA LEU A 104 -7.56 -3.91 7.06
C LEU A 104 -8.96 -4.06 7.66
N ILE A 105 -10.02 -3.74 6.91
CA ILE A 105 -11.40 -3.96 7.34
C ILE A 105 -11.73 -5.44 7.45
N GLU A 106 -11.32 -6.24 6.47
CA GLU A 106 -11.58 -7.69 6.42
C GLU A 106 -10.79 -8.46 7.48
N SER A 107 -9.57 -8.01 7.76
CA SER A 107 -8.65 -8.70 8.69
C SER A 107 -8.77 -8.20 10.14
N GLY A 108 -9.37 -7.03 10.36
CA GLY A 108 -9.43 -6.37 11.66
C GLY A 108 -10.75 -6.47 12.39
N THR A 109 -10.73 -6.10 13.66
CA THR A 109 -11.94 -5.90 14.47
C THR A 109 -12.22 -4.41 14.58
N PHE A 110 -13.44 -3.99 14.23
CA PHE A 110 -13.87 -2.61 14.45
C PHE A 110 -13.82 -2.28 15.95
N LYS A 111 -13.10 -1.21 16.29
CA LYS A 111 -12.97 -0.71 17.67
C LYS A 111 -13.93 0.43 17.92
N GLU A 112 -13.81 1.51 17.14
CA GLU A 112 -14.61 2.72 17.32
C GLU A 112 -14.60 3.65 16.10
N THR A 113 -15.42 4.70 16.16
CA THR A 113 -15.31 5.85 15.27
C THR A 113 -14.64 6.99 16.03
N HIS A 114 -13.45 7.40 15.58
CA HIS A 114 -12.68 8.51 16.15
C HIS A 114 -12.86 9.78 15.30
N ARG A 115 -12.84 10.95 15.94
CA ARG A 115 -12.97 12.23 15.23
C ARG A 115 -11.90 13.22 15.67
N GLU A 116 -11.22 13.79 14.69
CA GLU A 116 -10.24 14.87 14.89
C GLU A 116 -10.70 16.10 14.11
N GLY A 117 -11.26 17.07 14.84
CA GLY A 117 -11.92 18.22 14.24
C GLY A 117 -13.06 17.78 13.30
N LYS A 118 -12.89 18.00 11.99
CA LYS A 118 -13.88 17.63 10.96
C LYS A 118 -13.60 16.27 10.30
N VAL A 119 -12.47 15.64 10.62
CA VAL A 119 -12.06 14.37 10.03
C VAL A 119 -12.63 13.22 10.86
N LEU A 120 -13.17 12.21 10.19
CA LEU A 120 -13.67 10.98 10.81
C LEU A 120 -12.76 9.82 10.43
N PHE A 121 -12.35 9.05 11.43
CA PHE A 121 -11.57 7.83 11.28
C PHE A 121 -12.39 6.65 11.78
N LEU A 122 -12.38 5.54 11.03
CA LEU A 122 -12.76 4.25 11.56
C LEU A 122 -11.51 3.63 12.18
N VAL A 123 -11.60 3.19 13.43
CA VAL A 123 -10.48 2.56 14.13
C VAL A 123 -10.69 1.05 14.09
N TYR A 124 -9.72 0.34 13.51
CA TYR A 124 -9.70 -1.13 13.44
C TYR A 124 -8.46 -1.65 14.15
N THR A 125 -8.62 -2.73 14.92
CA THR A 125 -7.52 -3.41 15.60
C THR A 125 -7.15 -4.69 14.85
N ILE A 126 -5.88 -4.88 14.53
CA ILE A 126 -5.31 -6.11 13.94
C ILE A 126 -4.10 -6.51 14.75
N GLU A 127 -4.04 -7.75 15.25
CA GLU A 127 -2.92 -8.26 16.06
C GLU A 127 -2.55 -7.35 17.26
N GLY A 128 -3.54 -6.65 17.85
CA GLY A 128 -3.34 -5.74 18.99
C GLY A 128 -2.92 -4.32 18.61
N GLU A 129 -2.87 -4.00 17.31
CA GLU A 129 -2.43 -2.72 16.77
C GLU A 129 -3.61 -1.97 16.15
N ASP A 130 -3.75 -0.69 16.47
CA ASP A 130 -4.84 0.16 15.97
C ASP A 130 -4.45 0.88 14.67
N PHE A 131 -5.35 0.82 13.69
CA PHE A 131 -5.26 1.52 12.42
C PHE A 131 -6.38 2.54 12.32
N LEU A 132 -6.03 3.78 11.98
CA LEU A 132 -6.99 4.85 11.75
C LEU A 132 -7.26 4.96 10.26
N LEU A 133 -8.45 4.56 9.86
CA LEU A 133 -8.87 4.50 8.47
C LEU A 133 -9.74 5.71 8.13
N ASN A 134 -9.29 6.55 7.21
CA ASN A 134 -10.06 7.66 6.68
C ASN A 134 -10.27 7.49 5.18
N LYS A 135 -11.51 7.73 4.74
CA LYS A 135 -11.84 7.88 3.33
C LYS A 135 -12.17 9.34 3.07
N SER A 136 -11.55 9.95 2.07
CA SER A 136 -11.80 11.34 1.70
C SER A 136 -12.00 11.50 0.19
N ASP A 137 -12.94 12.36 -0.21
CA ASP A 137 -13.17 12.68 -1.60
C ASP A 137 -12.68 14.10 -1.89
N TYR A 138 -11.74 14.23 -2.81
CA TYR A 138 -11.16 15.52 -3.20
C TYR A 138 -11.13 15.66 -4.72
N LYS A 139 -11.76 16.73 -5.24
CA LYS A 139 -11.85 17.03 -6.68
C LYS A 139 -12.32 15.84 -7.53
N GLY A 140 -13.30 15.08 -7.04
CA GLY A 140 -13.85 13.91 -7.74
C GLY A 140 -12.97 12.66 -7.71
N THR A 141 -11.88 12.68 -6.93
CA THR A 141 -11.03 11.51 -6.68
C THR A 141 -11.18 11.07 -5.23
N THR A 142 -11.44 9.78 -5.02
CA THR A 142 -11.46 9.16 -3.69
C THR A 142 -10.05 8.78 -3.28
N TYR A 143 -9.67 9.16 -2.06
CA TYR A 143 -8.43 8.80 -1.41
C TYR A 143 -8.73 7.97 -0.16
N TYR A 144 -7.95 6.91 0.01
CA TYR A 144 -7.95 6.03 1.17
C TYR A 144 -6.68 6.33 1.96
N LEU A 145 -6.87 6.84 3.17
CA LEU A 145 -5.81 7.23 4.10
C LEU A 145 -5.79 6.22 5.25
N ILE A 146 -4.63 5.64 5.49
CA ILE A 146 -4.37 4.77 6.63
C ILE A 146 -3.29 5.42 7.48
N ASP A 147 -3.64 5.73 8.71
CA ASP A 147 -2.69 6.22 9.71
C ASP A 147 -2.35 5.11 10.71
N THR A 148 -1.05 5.02 11.01
CA THR A 148 -0.54 4.15 12.07
C THR A 148 0.58 4.86 12.82
N TYR A 149 0.66 4.57 14.10
CA TYR A 149 1.62 5.15 15.04
C TYR A 149 2.26 4.03 15.85
N CYS A 150 3.45 4.28 16.36
CA CYS A 150 4.00 3.51 17.47
C CYS A 150 3.82 4.36 18.73
N TYR A 151 2.96 3.90 19.63
CA TYR A 151 2.86 4.45 20.98
C TYR A 151 3.77 3.62 21.90
N ASP A 152 4.64 4.28 22.65
CA ASP A 152 5.51 3.66 23.65
C ASP A 152 4.72 2.93 24.76
#